data_AF-A0A9E2PP96-F1
#
_entry.id   AF-A0A9E2PP96-F1
#
_cell.length_a   1.000
_cell.length_b   1.000
_cell.length_c   1.000
_cell.angle_alpha   90.00
_cell.angle_beta   90.00
_cell.angle_gamma   90.00
#
_symmetry.space_group_name_H-M   'P 1'
#
loop_
_entity.id
_entity.type
_entity.pdbx_description
1 polymer ?
#
loop_
_entity_poly.entity_id
_entity_poly.type
_entity_poly.pdbx_seq_one_letter_code
_entity_poly.pdbx_strand_id
1 'polypeptide(L)'
;MDADKKQSYLNLLRKLSMLLYNTKLYGLDHHVVKAQLPEVISEIEKITLKNNSLILSAQGNLTFINGEELEVRDGLSKNFMSDLAKLKIGSLDLEPGFTLNELDALMLLLISSANLAGVEQAKAFLVEHHAKHIIPVFASYKMVQENEQIIKEGEVVNIDQMSPEAAKSFSSDLQYGVIKDKTLVHNPLFLCGVFNDLIQTINTPEDLLKVIWVIGEYLIDEISTATEMEVNRKVLEQLKVHLLAQLEQKENKEKWKETTEKSFEKIIAALQLKKFILLYKKHKNQIEAVSKKTCSLLQHIPEDSKLYQKTKEELKKIGIPEIDKNMFA
;
A
#
# COMPACT_ATOMS: atom_id res chain seq x y z
N MET A 1 -11.07 -24.02 -10.25
CA MET A 1 -9.77 -23.70 -10.90
C MET A 1 -9.47 -24.78 -11.92
N ASP A 2 -8.97 -24.38 -13.09
CA ASP A 2 -8.54 -25.32 -14.13
C ASP A 2 -7.17 -25.91 -13.74
N ALA A 3 -7.11 -27.23 -13.54
CA ALA A 3 -5.90 -27.92 -13.08
C ALA A 3 -4.71 -27.70 -14.02
N ASP A 4 -5.00 -27.52 -15.32
CA ASP A 4 -4.01 -27.33 -16.37
C ASP A 4 -3.30 -25.97 -16.26
N LYS A 5 -4.00 -24.92 -15.79
CA LYS A 5 -3.43 -23.59 -15.58
C LYS A 5 -2.40 -23.60 -14.45
N LYS A 6 -2.72 -24.21 -13.31
CA LYS A 6 -1.81 -24.29 -12.16
C LYS A 6 -0.57 -25.12 -12.50
N GLN A 7 -0.74 -26.20 -13.26
CA GLN A 7 0.38 -27.02 -13.70
C GLN A 7 1.31 -26.27 -14.67
N SER A 8 0.75 -25.46 -15.58
CA SER A 8 1.53 -24.60 -16.48
C SER A 8 2.41 -23.61 -15.69
N TYR A 9 1.85 -22.96 -14.66
CA TYR A 9 2.61 -22.03 -13.82
C TYR A 9 3.72 -22.71 -13.01
N LEU A 10 3.45 -23.89 -12.44
CA LEU A 10 4.47 -24.68 -11.75
C LEU A 10 5.60 -25.10 -12.69
N ASN A 11 5.27 -25.47 -13.94
CA ASN A 11 6.26 -25.83 -14.94
C ASN A 11 7.13 -24.62 -15.33
N LEU A 12 6.53 -23.45 -15.57
CA LEU A 12 7.27 -22.21 -15.83
C LEU A 12 8.21 -21.88 -14.68
N LEU A 13 7.71 -21.91 -13.44
CA LEU A 13 8.51 -21.60 -12.25
C LEU A 13 9.73 -22.51 -12.15
N ARG A 14 9.55 -23.83 -12.38
CA ARG A 14 10.67 -24.78 -12.40
C ARG A 14 11.70 -24.46 -13.49
N LYS A 15 11.24 -24.12 -14.70
CA LYS A 15 12.13 -23.74 -15.80
C LYS A 15 12.93 -22.48 -15.47
N LEU A 16 12.28 -21.44 -14.95
CA LEU A 16 12.95 -20.22 -14.47
C LEU A 16 13.96 -20.50 -13.34
N SER A 17 13.58 -21.37 -12.41
CA SER A 17 14.43 -21.75 -11.28
C SER A 17 15.68 -22.52 -11.73
N MET A 18 15.51 -23.44 -12.67
CA MET A 18 16.60 -24.20 -13.29
C MET A 18 17.53 -23.29 -14.08
N LEU A 19 16.97 -22.37 -14.86
CA LEU A 19 17.73 -21.38 -15.62
C LEU A 19 18.58 -20.54 -14.68
N LEU A 20 17.99 -19.96 -13.63
CA LEU A 20 18.72 -19.14 -12.65
C LEU A 20 19.83 -19.94 -11.96
N TYR A 21 19.56 -21.19 -11.59
CA TYR A 21 20.56 -22.07 -10.98
C TYR A 21 21.75 -22.31 -11.93
N ASN A 22 21.48 -22.66 -13.20
CA ASN A 22 22.52 -22.90 -14.20
C ASN A 22 23.30 -21.63 -14.54
N THR A 23 22.63 -20.46 -14.59
CA THR A 23 23.30 -19.18 -14.79
C THR A 23 24.25 -18.85 -13.64
N LYS A 24 23.87 -19.14 -12.39
CA LYS A 24 24.76 -18.97 -11.23
C LYS A 24 25.98 -19.90 -11.28
N LEU A 25 25.81 -21.11 -11.79
CA LEU A 25 26.86 -22.13 -11.79
C LEU A 25 27.84 -21.96 -12.97
N TYR A 26 27.33 -21.64 -14.16
CA TYR A 26 28.09 -21.65 -15.40
C TYR A 26 28.25 -20.28 -16.07
N GLY A 27 27.48 -19.27 -15.66
CA GLY A 27 27.38 -17.97 -16.34
C GLY A 27 26.44 -17.98 -17.55
N LEU A 28 25.95 -16.79 -17.93
CA LEU A 28 24.98 -16.62 -19.02
C LEU A 28 25.47 -17.14 -20.38
N ASP A 29 26.76 -16.99 -20.66
CA ASP A 29 27.32 -17.33 -21.96
C ASP A 29 27.50 -18.83 -22.21
N HIS A 30 27.32 -19.65 -21.18
CA HIS A 30 27.56 -21.08 -21.25
C HIS A 30 26.49 -21.80 -22.08
N HIS A 31 26.92 -22.78 -22.88
CA HIS A 31 26.05 -23.51 -23.81
C HIS A 31 24.84 -24.18 -23.12
N VAL A 32 25.00 -24.67 -21.88
CA VAL A 32 23.91 -25.25 -21.09
C VAL A 32 22.80 -24.23 -20.80
N VAL A 33 23.17 -22.98 -20.51
CA VAL A 33 22.21 -21.89 -20.23
C VAL A 33 21.56 -21.45 -21.54
N LYS A 34 22.36 -21.20 -22.59
CA LYS A 34 21.87 -20.80 -23.91
C LYS A 34 20.88 -21.79 -24.52
N ALA A 35 21.05 -23.09 -24.27
CA ALA A 35 20.11 -24.12 -24.73
C ALA A 35 18.72 -24.05 -24.06
N GLN A 36 18.61 -23.46 -22.85
CA GLN A 36 17.37 -23.40 -22.08
C GLN A 36 16.55 -22.12 -22.37
N LEU A 37 17.22 -21.03 -22.76
CA LEU A 37 16.58 -19.72 -22.96
C LEU A 37 15.38 -19.76 -23.94
N PRO A 38 15.46 -20.41 -25.13
CA PRO A 38 14.35 -20.43 -26.08
C PRO A 38 13.09 -21.13 -25.54
N GLU A 39 13.27 -22.18 -24.75
CA GLU A 39 12.15 -22.91 -24.16
C GLU A 39 11.47 -22.08 -23.06
N VAL A 40 12.27 -21.41 -22.22
CA VAL A 40 11.76 -20.55 -21.14
C VAL A 40 10.99 -19.37 -21.72
N ILE A 41 11.54 -18.71 -22.74
CA ILE A 41 10.87 -17.54 -23.33
C ILE A 41 9.56 -17.92 -24.01
N SER A 42 9.51 -19.06 -24.70
CA SER A 42 8.27 -19.54 -25.32
C SER A 42 7.17 -19.79 -24.28
N GLU A 43 7.51 -20.27 -23.08
CA GLU A 43 6.52 -20.40 -22.00
C GLU A 43 6.06 -19.04 -21.44
N ILE A 44 6.98 -18.09 -21.29
CA ILE A 44 6.65 -16.72 -20.88
C ILE A 44 5.69 -16.10 -21.90
N GLU A 45 6.02 -16.15 -23.19
CA GLU A 45 5.19 -15.60 -24.28
C GLU A 45 3.79 -16.22 -24.32
N LYS A 46 3.68 -17.55 -24.18
CA LYS A 46 2.37 -18.22 -24.12
C LYS A 46 1.50 -17.67 -22.98
N ILE A 47 2.11 -17.38 -21.84
CA ILE A 47 1.40 -16.90 -20.65
C ILE A 47 1.06 -15.41 -20.76
N THR A 48 1.97 -14.57 -21.25
CA THR A 48 1.74 -13.13 -21.43
C THR A 48 0.75 -12.83 -22.53
N LEU A 49 0.77 -13.58 -23.64
CA LEU A 49 -0.24 -13.46 -24.71
C LEU A 49 -1.66 -13.81 -24.24
N LYS A 50 -1.79 -14.76 -23.30
CA LYS A 50 -3.09 -15.19 -22.78
C LYS A 50 -3.64 -14.29 -21.67
N ASN A 51 -2.76 -13.72 -20.84
CA ASN A 51 -3.15 -13.02 -19.61
C ASN A 51 -2.80 -11.53 -19.60
N ASN A 52 -2.35 -10.97 -20.73
CA ASN A 52 -1.77 -9.63 -20.89
C ASN A 52 -0.48 -9.38 -20.11
N SER A 53 -0.17 -10.15 -19.08
CA SER A 53 1.11 -10.09 -18.38
C SER A 53 1.39 -11.34 -17.55
N LEU A 54 2.64 -11.48 -17.08
CA LEU A 54 3.10 -12.53 -16.19
C LEU A 54 3.69 -11.89 -14.93
N ILE A 55 2.93 -11.96 -13.85
CA ILE A 55 3.23 -11.39 -12.55
C ILE A 55 3.80 -12.49 -11.65
N LEU A 56 5.06 -12.35 -11.28
CA LEU A 56 5.74 -13.19 -10.29
C LEU A 56 5.77 -12.45 -8.94
N SER A 57 5.30 -13.08 -7.87
CA SER A 57 5.38 -12.46 -6.54
C SER A 57 5.63 -13.46 -5.42
N ALA A 58 6.37 -13.01 -4.40
CA ALA A 58 6.65 -13.75 -3.18
C ALA A 58 6.22 -12.92 -1.97
N GLN A 59 5.41 -13.51 -1.08
CA GLN A 59 5.03 -12.89 0.18
C GLN A 59 5.25 -13.88 1.33
N GLY A 60 6.24 -13.59 2.19
CA GLY A 60 6.66 -14.52 3.23
C GLY A 60 7.11 -15.85 2.63
N ASN A 61 6.40 -16.93 2.94
CA ASN A 61 6.65 -18.27 2.38
C ASN A 61 5.72 -18.63 1.21
N LEU A 62 4.86 -17.71 0.77
CA LEU A 62 3.88 -17.93 -0.28
C LEU A 62 4.42 -17.46 -1.63
N THR A 63 4.12 -18.24 -2.66
CA THR A 63 4.49 -17.96 -4.06
C THR A 63 3.24 -17.77 -4.87
N PHE A 64 3.17 -16.67 -5.63
CA PHE A 64 2.05 -16.42 -6.53
C PHE A 64 2.53 -16.16 -7.95
N ILE A 65 1.76 -16.67 -8.91
CA ILE A 65 1.89 -16.34 -10.34
C ILE A 65 0.54 -15.87 -10.84
N ASN A 66 0.46 -14.65 -11.38
CA ASN A 66 -0.79 -14.01 -11.81
C ASN A 66 -1.89 -14.07 -10.73
N GLY A 67 -1.51 -13.81 -9.48
CA GLY A 67 -2.41 -13.83 -8.31
C GLY A 67 -2.77 -15.22 -7.77
N GLU A 68 -2.39 -16.30 -8.46
CA GLU A 68 -2.71 -17.68 -8.04
C GLU A 68 -1.64 -18.22 -7.09
N GLU A 69 -2.05 -18.72 -5.92
CA GLU A 69 -1.14 -19.35 -4.96
C GLU A 69 -0.64 -20.70 -5.47
N LEU A 70 0.68 -20.85 -5.49
CA LEU A 70 1.37 -22.07 -5.87
C LEU A 70 1.98 -22.73 -4.64
N GLU A 71 1.64 -24.00 -4.44
CA GLU A 71 2.28 -24.82 -3.42
C GLU A 71 3.63 -25.33 -3.95
N VAL A 72 4.69 -24.58 -3.65
CA VAL A 72 6.05 -24.91 -4.09
C VAL A 72 6.72 -25.84 -3.08
N ARG A 73 6.97 -27.09 -3.49
CA ARG A 73 7.62 -28.10 -2.63
C ARG A 73 9.12 -28.22 -2.85
N ASP A 74 9.60 -28.01 -4.07
CA ASP A 74 11.01 -28.19 -4.41
C ASP A 74 11.90 -27.02 -3.97
N GLY A 75 13.15 -27.33 -3.64
CA GLY A 75 14.10 -26.36 -3.10
C GLY A 75 14.58 -25.33 -4.13
N LEU A 76 14.64 -25.70 -5.42
CA LEU A 76 15.08 -24.80 -6.48
C LEU A 76 14.09 -23.64 -6.67
N SER A 77 12.81 -23.95 -6.77
CA SER A 77 11.77 -22.92 -6.88
C SER A 77 11.62 -22.07 -5.62
N LYS A 78 11.83 -22.63 -4.43
CA LYS A 78 11.92 -21.83 -3.20
C LYS A 78 13.08 -20.84 -3.24
N ASN A 79 14.25 -21.27 -3.71
CA ASN A 79 15.43 -20.40 -3.83
C ASN A 79 15.20 -19.27 -4.83
N PHE A 80 14.58 -19.59 -5.98
CA PHE A 80 14.21 -18.58 -6.98
C PHE A 80 13.31 -17.49 -6.36
N MET A 81 12.25 -17.89 -5.66
CA MET A 81 11.34 -16.94 -5.01
C MET A 81 12.01 -16.17 -3.86
N SER A 82 12.97 -16.77 -3.16
CA SER A 82 13.79 -16.08 -2.17
C SER A 82 14.67 -15.00 -2.80
N ASP A 83 15.28 -15.27 -3.96
CA ASP A 83 16.07 -14.27 -4.70
C ASP A 83 15.19 -13.13 -5.22
N LEU A 84 13.97 -13.43 -5.66
CA LEU A 84 12.98 -12.40 -5.99
C LEU A 84 12.64 -11.54 -4.77
N ALA A 85 12.41 -12.17 -3.61
CA ALA A 85 12.10 -11.46 -2.36
C ALA A 85 13.26 -10.58 -1.86
N LYS A 86 14.52 -10.95 -2.13
CA LYS A 86 15.71 -10.14 -1.77
C LYS A 86 15.75 -8.79 -2.49
N LEU A 87 15.13 -8.68 -3.67
CA LEU A 87 14.98 -7.41 -4.39
C LEU A 87 14.10 -6.40 -3.64
N LYS A 88 13.38 -6.83 -2.59
CA LYS A 88 12.44 -6.01 -1.81
C LYS A 88 11.37 -5.33 -2.69
N ILE A 89 10.92 -6.06 -3.71
CA ILE A 89 9.80 -5.69 -4.58
C ILE A 89 8.58 -6.55 -4.20
N GLY A 90 7.37 -6.03 -4.42
CA GLY A 90 6.12 -6.74 -4.15
C GLY A 90 5.82 -7.79 -5.23
N SER A 91 6.05 -7.43 -6.50
CA SER A 91 5.98 -8.35 -7.63
C SER A 91 6.89 -7.89 -8.76
N LEU A 92 7.11 -8.78 -9.72
CA LEU A 92 7.78 -8.50 -10.98
C LEU A 92 6.82 -8.86 -12.09
N ASP A 93 6.45 -7.88 -12.90
CA ASP A 93 5.57 -8.08 -14.04
C ASP A 93 6.37 -8.20 -15.34
N LEU A 94 6.04 -9.18 -16.15
CA LEU A 94 6.62 -9.42 -17.47
C LEU A 94 5.54 -9.16 -18.53
N GLU A 95 5.73 -8.10 -19.30
CA GLU A 95 4.77 -7.65 -20.32
C GLU A 95 4.93 -8.42 -21.66
N PRO A 96 3.93 -8.39 -22.55
CA PRO A 96 4.04 -8.92 -23.90
C PRO A 96 5.17 -8.21 -24.66
N GLY A 97 5.92 -8.96 -25.46
CA GLY A 97 7.12 -8.44 -26.14
C GLY A 97 8.43 -8.68 -25.39
N PHE A 98 8.37 -9.33 -24.22
CA PHE A 98 9.55 -9.79 -23.48
C PHE A 98 10.53 -10.60 -24.35
N THR A 99 11.79 -10.19 -24.36
CA THR A 99 12.84 -10.70 -25.27
C THR A 99 13.88 -11.58 -24.57
N LEU A 100 14.72 -12.29 -25.35
CA LEU A 100 15.81 -13.12 -24.80
C LEU A 100 16.81 -12.27 -24.00
N ASN A 101 17.14 -11.07 -24.49
CA ASN A 101 18.02 -10.14 -23.77
C ASN A 101 17.41 -9.70 -22.43
N GLU A 102 16.09 -9.58 -22.37
CA GLU A 102 15.38 -9.28 -21.13
C GLU A 102 15.36 -10.46 -20.17
N LEU A 103 15.32 -11.69 -20.68
CA LEU A 103 15.50 -12.89 -19.86
C LEU A 103 16.90 -12.92 -19.22
N ASP A 104 17.93 -12.55 -19.97
CA ASP A 104 19.29 -12.44 -19.45
C ASP A 104 19.38 -11.35 -18.37
N ALA A 105 18.80 -10.18 -18.62
CA ALA A 105 18.72 -9.08 -17.66
C ALA A 105 17.99 -9.51 -16.37
N LEU A 106 16.90 -10.27 -16.49
CA LEU A 106 16.18 -10.83 -15.35
C LEU A 106 17.07 -11.77 -14.52
N MET A 107 17.81 -12.67 -15.18
CA MET A 107 18.71 -13.59 -14.48
C MET A 107 19.81 -12.82 -13.74
N LEU A 108 20.42 -11.83 -14.38
CA LEU A 108 21.47 -11.00 -13.75
C LEU A 108 20.93 -10.17 -12.58
N LEU A 109 19.72 -9.64 -12.70
CA LEU A 109 19.04 -8.92 -11.62
C LEU A 109 18.87 -9.82 -10.39
N LEU A 110 18.38 -11.05 -10.58
CA LEU A 110 18.16 -12.02 -9.50
C LEU A 110 19.46 -12.53 -8.89
N ILE A 111 20.53 -12.66 -9.68
CA ILE A 111 21.87 -12.99 -9.19
C ILE A 111 22.42 -11.84 -8.33
N SER A 112 22.20 -10.61 -8.75
CA SER A 112 22.64 -9.38 -8.07
C SER A 112 21.74 -8.96 -6.91
N SER A 113 20.69 -9.72 -6.61
CA SER A 113 19.64 -9.36 -5.64
C SER A 113 20.14 -9.08 -4.23
N ALA A 114 21.28 -9.65 -3.83
CA ALA A 114 21.89 -9.38 -2.53
C ALA A 114 22.52 -7.97 -2.43
N ASN A 115 22.90 -7.39 -3.57
CA ASN A 115 23.61 -6.11 -3.66
C ASN A 115 22.69 -4.94 -4.04
N LEU A 116 21.48 -5.23 -4.54
CA LEU A 116 20.51 -4.24 -4.96
C LEU A 116 19.51 -3.97 -3.82
N ALA A 117 19.56 -2.77 -3.27
CA ALA A 117 18.65 -2.29 -2.22
C ALA A 117 17.42 -1.60 -2.80
N GLY A 118 16.41 -2.39 -3.18
CA GLY A 118 15.05 -1.92 -3.43
C GLY A 118 14.71 -1.54 -4.87
N VAL A 119 13.45 -1.12 -5.07
CA VAL A 119 12.81 -0.90 -6.38
C VAL A 119 13.58 0.04 -7.29
N GLU A 120 14.06 1.17 -6.79
CA GLU A 120 14.74 2.17 -7.64
C GLU A 120 16.07 1.66 -8.20
N GLN A 121 16.77 0.81 -7.45
CA GLN A 121 18.00 0.18 -7.93
C GLN A 121 17.71 -0.94 -8.92
N ALA A 122 16.64 -1.72 -8.70
CA ALA A 122 16.17 -2.71 -9.66
C ALA A 122 15.70 -2.05 -10.97
N LYS A 123 14.99 -0.92 -10.90
CA LYS A 123 14.59 -0.12 -12.08
C LYS A 123 15.81 0.42 -12.82
N ALA A 124 16.76 1.04 -12.10
CA ALA A 124 17.98 1.55 -12.71
C ALA A 124 18.76 0.45 -13.44
N PHE A 125 18.87 -0.73 -12.82
CA PHE A 125 19.49 -1.91 -13.41
C PHE A 125 18.79 -2.37 -14.70
N LEU A 126 17.45 -2.44 -14.69
CA LEU A 126 16.68 -2.82 -15.86
C LEU A 126 16.79 -1.79 -17.00
N VAL A 127 16.82 -0.49 -16.66
CA VAL A 127 17.04 0.58 -17.64
C VAL A 127 18.43 0.49 -18.27
N GLU A 128 19.47 0.23 -17.47
CA GLU A 128 20.85 0.05 -17.94
C GLU A 128 20.98 -1.13 -18.90
N HIS A 129 20.22 -2.20 -18.66
CA HIS A 129 20.18 -3.39 -19.52
C HIS A 129 19.12 -3.33 -20.63
N HIS A 130 18.52 -2.16 -20.87
CA HIS A 130 17.51 -1.95 -21.91
C HIS A 130 16.29 -2.88 -21.81
N ALA A 131 15.94 -3.32 -20.59
CA ALA A 131 14.79 -4.15 -20.32
C ALA A 131 13.54 -3.29 -20.10
N LYS A 132 12.66 -3.26 -21.11
CA LYS A 132 11.46 -2.42 -21.16
C LYS A 132 10.21 -3.16 -20.70
N HIS A 133 10.17 -4.48 -20.87
CA HIS A 133 9.01 -5.33 -20.56
C HIS A 133 9.13 -6.00 -19.19
N ILE A 134 10.02 -5.52 -18.32
CA ILE A 134 10.18 -6.00 -16.95
C ILE A 134 9.84 -4.86 -16.01
N ILE A 135 8.72 -4.98 -15.31
CA ILE A 135 8.20 -3.92 -14.43
C ILE A 135 8.28 -4.39 -12.97
N PRO A 136 9.22 -3.86 -12.17
CA PRO A 136 9.23 -4.10 -10.73
C PRO A 136 8.11 -3.29 -10.06
N VAL A 137 7.22 -3.99 -9.35
CA VAL A 137 6.05 -3.41 -8.68
C VAL A 137 6.21 -3.52 -7.17
N PHE A 138 5.87 -2.45 -6.44
CA PHE A 138 6.01 -2.37 -4.98
C PHE A 138 4.78 -2.90 -4.21
N ALA A 139 3.62 -3.06 -4.88
CA ALA A 139 2.40 -3.55 -4.26
C ALA A 139 2.54 -5.04 -3.89
N SER A 140 2.45 -5.35 -2.60
CA SER A 140 2.44 -6.73 -2.11
C SER A 140 1.02 -7.25 -2.09
N TYR A 141 0.73 -8.27 -2.91
CA TYR A 141 -0.52 -9.01 -2.83
C TYR A 141 -0.62 -9.70 -1.47
N LYS A 142 -1.77 -9.61 -0.80
CA LYS A 142 -2.08 -10.38 0.41
C LYS A 142 -3.23 -11.32 0.08
N MET A 143 -3.10 -12.61 0.42
CA MET A 143 -4.24 -13.53 0.38
C MET A 143 -5.35 -13.04 1.32
N VAL A 144 -6.53 -12.85 0.74
CA VAL A 144 -7.79 -12.52 1.41
C VAL A 144 -8.60 -13.82 1.52
N GLN A 145 -9.08 -14.16 2.71
CA GLN A 145 -10.00 -15.31 2.88
C GLN A 145 -11.39 -14.96 2.31
N GLU A 146 -12.19 -15.95 1.88
CA GLU A 146 -13.53 -15.76 1.28
C GLU A 146 -14.50 -14.91 2.14
N ASN A 147 -14.18 -14.72 3.42
CA ASN A 147 -15.00 -14.00 4.39
C ASN A 147 -14.50 -12.56 4.63
N GLU A 148 -13.34 -12.19 4.10
CA GLU A 148 -12.90 -10.80 4.03
C GLU A 148 -13.55 -10.21 2.79
N GLN A 149 -14.42 -9.20 2.97
CA GLN A 149 -14.96 -8.44 1.85
C GLN A 149 -13.77 -7.95 1.01
N ILE A 150 -13.62 -8.53 -0.18
CA ILE A 150 -12.86 -7.93 -1.26
C ILE A 150 -13.48 -6.54 -1.39
N ILE A 151 -12.72 -5.51 -1.02
CA ILE A 151 -12.97 -4.17 -1.54
C ILE A 151 -12.82 -4.39 -3.04
N LYS A 152 -13.95 -4.62 -3.73
CA LYS A 152 -14.03 -4.45 -5.18
C LYS A 152 -13.27 -3.16 -5.42
N GLU A 153 -12.30 -3.18 -6.33
CA GLU A 153 -11.73 -1.94 -6.87
C GLU A 153 -12.89 -0.96 -6.95
N GLY A 154 -12.89 0.00 -6.02
CA GLY A 154 -13.69 1.19 -6.22
C GLY A 154 -13.28 1.63 -7.59
N GLU A 155 -14.26 1.85 -8.47
CA GLU A 155 -14.04 2.44 -9.79
C GLU A 155 -12.83 3.35 -9.66
N VAL A 156 -11.71 2.99 -10.31
CA VAL A 156 -10.52 3.84 -10.29
C VAL A 156 -11.04 5.13 -10.88
N VAL A 157 -11.37 6.08 -10.02
CA VAL A 157 -11.98 7.31 -10.48
C VAL A 157 -10.86 7.96 -11.25
N ASN A 158 -10.99 7.87 -12.56
CA ASN A 158 -9.97 8.28 -13.48
C ASN A 158 -9.89 9.79 -13.28
N ILE A 159 -8.86 10.25 -12.56
CA ILE A 159 -8.77 11.64 -12.10
C ILE A 159 -8.73 12.56 -13.32
N ASP A 160 -8.20 12.05 -14.43
CA ASP A 160 -8.19 12.70 -15.75
C ASP A 160 -9.59 12.84 -16.40
N GLN A 161 -10.61 12.15 -15.88
CA GLN A 161 -12.01 12.20 -16.34
C GLN A 161 -12.95 12.90 -15.33
N MET A 162 -12.45 13.33 -14.18
CA MET A 162 -13.27 14.07 -13.22
C MET A 162 -13.55 15.47 -13.73
N SER A 163 -14.83 15.82 -13.80
CA SER A 163 -15.22 17.15 -14.23
C SER A 163 -14.81 18.19 -13.17
N PRO A 164 -14.36 19.40 -13.57
CA PRO A 164 -14.03 20.48 -12.64
C PRO A 164 -15.18 20.84 -11.68
N GLU A 165 -16.42 20.55 -12.06
CA GLU A 165 -17.61 20.74 -11.22
C GLU A 165 -17.64 19.77 -10.03
N ALA A 166 -17.17 18.54 -10.19
CA ALA A 166 -17.12 17.55 -9.11
C ALA A 166 -16.12 17.96 -8.02
N ALA A 167 -14.93 18.43 -8.41
CA ALA A 167 -13.93 18.96 -7.48
C ALA A 167 -14.45 20.20 -6.74
N LYS A 168 -15.10 21.14 -7.45
CA LYS A 168 -15.70 22.33 -6.83
C LYS A 168 -16.82 22.00 -5.85
N SER A 169 -17.71 21.06 -6.22
CA SER A 169 -18.78 20.60 -5.34
C SER A 169 -18.21 19.96 -4.08
N PHE A 170 -17.19 19.12 -4.22
CA PHE A 170 -16.54 18.45 -3.10
C PHE A 170 -15.81 19.43 -2.18
N SER A 171 -15.06 20.39 -2.73
CA SER A 171 -14.44 21.48 -1.99
C SER A 171 -15.47 22.29 -1.18
N SER A 172 -16.62 22.58 -1.78
CA SER A 172 -17.70 23.28 -1.09
C SER A 172 -18.28 22.44 0.05
N ASP A 173 -18.53 21.15 -0.17
CA ASP A 173 -19.05 20.25 0.86
C ASP A 173 -18.10 20.18 2.07
N LEU A 174 -16.79 20.09 1.81
CA LEU A 174 -15.76 20.10 2.86
C LEU A 174 -15.74 21.39 3.68
N GLN A 175 -15.88 22.55 3.04
CA GLN A 175 -15.95 23.84 3.74
C GLN A 175 -17.16 23.93 4.67
N TYR A 176 -18.26 23.26 4.33
CA TYR A 176 -19.45 23.13 5.19
C TYR A 176 -19.37 21.97 6.18
N GLY A 177 -18.25 21.24 6.21
CA GLY A 177 -18.02 20.12 7.12
C GLY A 177 -18.81 18.86 6.78
N VAL A 178 -19.13 18.65 5.50
CA VAL A 178 -19.90 17.50 5.00
C VAL A 178 -19.07 16.75 3.96
N ILE A 179 -19.22 15.42 3.93
CA ILE A 179 -18.69 14.57 2.87
C ILE A 179 -19.87 13.79 2.29
N LYS A 180 -20.33 14.20 1.10
CA LYS A 180 -21.43 13.52 0.39
C LYS A 180 -20.92 12.36 -0.45
N ASP A 181 -19.84 12.59 -1.19
CA ASP A 181 -19.19 11.54 -1.98
C ASP A 181 -18.03 10.91 -1.23
N LYS A 182 -18.34 9.76 -0.65
CA LYS A 182 -17.46 8.96 0.21
C LYS A 182 -16.31 8.31 -0.54
N THR A 183 -16.49 8.02 -1.83
CA THR A 183 -15.50 7.30 -2.64
C THR A 183 -14.25 8.13 -2.86
N LEU A 184 -14.40 9.46 -2.86
CA LEU A 184 -13.33 10.39 -3.22
C LEU A 184 -12.35 10.66 -2.09
N VAL A 185 -12.76 10.44 -0.84
CA VAL A 185 -11.92 10.69 0.34
C VAL A 185 -10.73 9.72 0.42
N HIS A 186 -10.84 8.55 -0.20
CA HIS A 186 -9.78 7.55 -0.22
C HIS A 186 -8.73 7.78 -1.32
N ASN A 187 -8.94 8.78 -2.19
CA ASN A 187 -8.03 9.09 -3.27
C ASN A 187 -7.12 10.28 -2.89
N PRO A 188 -5.85 10.03 -2.52
CA PRO A 188 -4.94 11.08 -2.06
C PRO A 188 -4.63 12.10 -3.16
N LEU A 189 -4.56 11.69 -4.43
CA LEU A 189 -4.31 12.60 -5.55
C LEU A 189 -5.48 13.56 -5.77
N PHE A 190 -6.71 13.05 -5.68
CA PHE A 190 -7.91 13.88 -5.74
C PHE A 190 -7.96 14.88 -4.58
N LEU A 191 -7.72 14.41 -3.35
CA LEU A 191 -7.67 15.29 -2.18
C LEU A 191 -6.58 16.37 -2.36
N CYS A 192 -5.38 16.01 -2.81
CA CYS A 192 -4.34 16.99 -3.11
C CYS A 192 -4.81 18.05 -4.12
N GLY A 193 -5.52 17.65 -5.18
CA GLY A 193 -6.12 18.58 -6.15
C GLY A 193 -7.14 19.52 -5.50
N VAL A 194 -8.05 18.98 -4.70
CA VAL A 194 -9.04 19.76 -3.93
C VAL A 194 -8.37 20.76 -2.99
N PHE A 195 -7.28 20.36 -2.32
CA PHE A 195 -6.55 21.24 -1.42
C PHE A 195 -5.76 22.34 -2.14
N ASN A 196 -5.31 22.11 -3.37
CA ASN A 196 -4.72 23.19 -4.19
C ASN A 196 -5.69 24.37 -4.32
N ASP A 197 -6.95 24.08 -4.60
CA ASP A 197 -7.99 25.10 -4.78
C ASP A 197 -8.43 25.68 -3.42
N LEU A 198 -8.59 24.83 -2.40
CA LEU A 198 -8.98 25.27 -1.06
C LEU A 198 -7.94 26.19 -0.42
N ILE A 199 -6.65 25.91 -0.57
CA ILE A 199 -5.60 26.79 -0.01
C ILE A 199 -5.66 28.19 -0.62
N GLN A 200 -6.08 28.33 -1.87
CA GLN A 200 -6.24 29.65 -2.50
C GLN A 200 -7.42 30.44 -1.93
N THR A 201 -8.45 29.76 -1.42
CA THR A 201 -9.70 30.38 -0.94
C THR A 201 -9.77 30.51 0.59
N ILE A 202 -9.04 29.66 1.32
CA ILE A 202 -8.99 29.68 2.79
C ILE A 202 -8.02 30.76 3.26
N ASN A 203 -8.54 31.67 4.08
CA ASN A 203 -7.80 32.83 4.59
C ASN A 203 -7.15 32.61 5.95
N THR A 204 -7.55 31.58 6.70
CA THR A 204 -7.08 31.33 8.06
C THR A 204 -6.61 29.88 8.27
N PRO A 205 -5.53 29.65 9.06
CA PRO A 205 -5.11 28.30 9.45
C PRO A 205 -6.23 27.50 10.14
N GLU A 206 -7.09 28.20 10.89
CA GLU A 206 -8.18 27.60 11.66
C GLU A 206 -9.27 27.01 10.75
N ASP A 207 -9.56 27.64 9.60
CA ASP A 207 -10.51 27.09 8.63
C ASP A 207 -9.93 25.91 7.84
N LEU A 208 -8.63 25.95 7.53
CA LEU A 208 -7.93 24.80 6.94
C LEU A 208 -7.96 23.59 7.90
N LEU A 209 -7.75 23.86 9.19
CA LEU A 209 -7.81 22.84 10.23
C LEU A 209 -9.18 22.16 10.28
N LYS A 210 -10.29 22.91 10.18
CA LYS A 210 -11.64 22.32 10.13
C LYS A 210 -11.78 21.34 8.97
N VAL A 211 -11.32 21.71 7.78
CA VAL A 211 -11.40 20.85 6.60
C VAL A 211 -10.57 19.58 6.78
N ILE A 212 -9.33 19.72 7.27
CA ILE A 212 -8.44 18.58 7.54
C ILE A 212 -9.10 17.63 8.56
N TRP A 213 -9.74 18.18 9.59
CA TRP A 213 -10.45 17.38 10.59
C TRP A 213 -11.68 16.66 10.04
N VAL A 214 -12.45 17.27 9.13
CA VAL A 214 -13.61 16.62 8.50
C VAL A 214 -13.18 15.36 7.74
N ILE A 215 -12.07 15.45 7.01
CA ILE A 215 -11.46 14.29 6.32
C ILE A 215 -10.93 13.29 7.33
N GLY A 216 -10.23 13.75 8.36
CA GLY A 216 -9.69 12.91 9.42
C GLY A 216 -10.76 12.11 10.16
N GLU A 217 -11.84 12.77 10.62
CA GLU A 217 -12.98 12.15 11.31
C GLU A 217 -13.63 11.08 10.44
N TYR A 218 -13.85 11.38 9.16
CA TYR A 218 -14.39 10.42 8.22
C TYR A 218 -13.50 9.18 8.07
N LEU A 219 -12.21 9.39 7.83
CA LEU A 219 -11.23 8.32 7.69
C LEU A 219 -11.08 7.49 8.97
N ILE A 220 -11.25 8.08 10.15
CA ILE A 220 -11.24 7.36 11.42
C ILE A 220 -12.51 6.51 11.59
N ASP A 221 -13.67 7.08 11.23
CA ASP A 221 -14.97 6.43 11.41
C ASP A 221 -15.18 5.21 10.52
N GLU A 222 -14.56 5.19 9.33
CA GLU A 222 -14.62 4.04 8.42
C GLU A 222 -13.72 2.88 8.83
N ILE A 223 -12.82 3.05 9.81
CA ILE A 223 -11.96 1.94 10.24
C ILE A 223 -12.79 0.89 10.98
N SER A 224 -12.92 -0.26 10.35
CA SER A 224 -13.43 -1.50 10.93
C SER A 224 -12.32 -2.56 11.06
N THR A 225 -11.23 -2.43 10.31
CA THR A 225 -10.10 -3.37 10.27
C THR A 225 -8.74 -2.69 10.44
N ALA A 226 -7.71 -3.48 10.79
CA ALA A 226 -6.34 -2.97 10.88
C ALA A 226 -5.75 -2.56 9.50
N THR A 227 -6.27 -3.13 8.42
CA THR A 227 -5.84 -2.83 7.04
C THR A 227 -6.35 -1.46 6.60
N GLU A 228 -7.63 -1.16 6.83
CA GLU A 228 -8.23 0.15 6.56
C GLU A 228 -7.51 1.27 7.32
N MET A 229 -7.04 1.01 8.55
CA MET A 229 -6.22 1.98 9.28
C MET A 229 -4.95 2.35 8.50
N GLU A 230 -4.22 1.35 8.00
CA GLU A 230 -2.95 1.61 7.31
C GLU A 230 -3.16 2.33 5.97
N VAL A 231 -4.25 2.01 5.26
CA VAL A 231 -4.65 2.74 4.04
C VAL A 231 -4.98 4.19 4.37
N ASN A 232 -5.85 4.42 5.35
CA ASN A 232 -6.30 5.76 5.73
C ASN A 232 -5.14 6.61 6.29
N ARG A 233 -4.21 5.96 7.00
CA ARG A 233 -2.97 6.59 7.46
C ARG A 233 -2.11 7.07 6.29
N LYS A 234 -1.91 6.23 5.27
CA LYS A 234 -1.14 6.61 4.08
C LYS A 234 -1.77 7.77 3.32
N VAL A 235 -3.10 7.80 3.22
CA VAL A 235 -3.84 8.93 2.63
C VAL A 235 -3.50 10.23 3.37
N LEU A 236 -3.59 10.23 4.71
CA LEU A 236 -3.25 11.40 5.52
C LEU A 236 -1.77 11.80 5.45
N GLU A 237 -0.85 10.82 5.42
CA GLU A 237 0.59 11.11 5.31
C GLU A 237 0.93 11.76 3.96
N GLN A 238 0.37 11.26 2.86
CA GLN A 238 0.54 11.87 1.53
C GLN A 238 -0.07 13.26 1.47
N LEU A 239 -1.27 13.42 2.03
CA LEU A 239 -1.95 14.71 2.09
C LEU A 239 -1.16 15.73 2.91
N LYS A 240 -0.59 15.31 4.05
CA LYS A 240 0.29 16.15 4.89
C LYS A 240 1.49 16.64 4.10
N VAL A 241 2.22 15.75 3.43
CA VAL A 241 3.42 16.12 2.65
C VAL A 241 3.07 17.14 1.58
N HIS A 242 1.99 16.90 0.83
CA HIS A 242 1.53 17.81 -0.21
C HIS A 242 1.15 19.18 0.36
N LEU A 243 0.33 19.21 1.41
CA LEU A 243 -0.11 20.44 2.05
C LEU A 243 1.04 21.29 2.58
N LEU A 244 2.01 20.67 3.25
CA LEU A 244 3.17 21.38 3.78
C LEU A 244 4.02 22.00 2.67
N ALA A 245 4.14 21.31 1.52
CA ALA A 245 4.85 21.85 0.36
C ALA A 245 4.12 23.08 -0.22
N GLN A 246 2.79 23.10 -0.23
CA GLN A 246 2.02 24.24 -0.73
C GLN A 246 2.04 25.45 0.21
N LEU A 247 2.01 25.20 1.52
CA LEU A 247 2.03 26.25 2.53
C LEU A 247 3.37 27.02 2.57
N GLU A 248 4.43 26.52 1.94
CA GLU A 248 5.69 27.27 1.73
C GLU A 248 5.47 28.59 0.99
N GLN A 249 4.42 28.67 0.16
CA GLN A 249 4.12 29.82 -0.69
C GLN A 249 3.21 30.86 -0.01
N LYS A 250 2.76 30.62 1.23
CA LYS A 250 1.86 31.51 1.97
C LYS A 250 2.60 32.52 2.84
N GLU A 251 2.01 33.70 3.00
CA GLU A 251 2.41 34.65 4.04
C GLU A 251 2.15 34.03 5.43
N ASN A 252 3.04 34.26 6.39
CA ASN A 252 3.03 33.63 7.72
C ASN A 252 3.11 32.09 7.70
N LYS A 253 3.83 31.51 6.74
CA LYS A 253 3.99 30.05 6.54
C LYS A 253 4.31 29.25 7.80
N GLU A 254 5.08 29.81 8.74
CA GLU A 254 5.43 29.11 9.99
C GLU A 254 4.19 28.78 10.83
N LYS A 255 3.27 29.74 11.02
CA LYS A 255 2.01 29.52 11.75
C LYS A 255 1.14 28.48 11.04
N TRP A 256 1.04 28.56 9.71
CA TRP A 256 0.25 27.62 8.91
C TRP A 256 0.80 26.19 8.99
N LYS A 257 2.11 26.03 8.85
CA LYS A 257 2.79 24.74 8.94
C LYS A 257 2.65 24.13 10.32
N GLU A 258 2.96 24.88 11.37
CA GLU A 258 2.86 24.38 12.76
C GLU A 258 1.43 23.92 13.07
N THR A 259 0.42 24.71 12.68
CA THR A 259 -0.99 24.37 12.90
C THR A 259 -1.40 23.12 12.11
N THR A 260 -0.92 23.00 10.87
CA THR A 260 -1.20 21.85 10.00
C THR A 260 -0.53 20.58 10.53
N GLU A 261 0.75 20.65 10.90
CA GLU A 261 1.52 19.52 11.45
C GLU A 261 0.88 18.99 12.73
N LYS A 262 0.58 19.87 13.69
CA LYS A 262 -0.10 19.49 14.94
C LYS A 262 -1.46 18.85 14.69
N SER A 263 -2.17 19.29 13.65
CA SER A 263 -3.48 18.71 13.31
C SER A 263 -3.34 17.29 12.76
N PHE A 264 -2.43 17.08 11.81
CA PHE A 264 -2.17 15.73 11.29
C PHE A 264 -1.64 14.78 12.36
N GLU A 265 -0.78 15.24 13.27
CA GLU A 265 -0.33 14.44 14.41
C GLU A 265 -1.50 13.96 15.28
N LYS A 266 -2.44 14.86 15.61
CA LYS A 266 -3.65 14.52 16.38
C LYS A 266 -4.54 13.52 15.65
N ILE A 267 -4.76 13.69 14.34
CA ILE A 267 -5.58 12.77 13.54
C ILE A 267 -4.90 11.40 13.40
N ILE A 268 -3.58 11.36 13.22
CA ILE A 268 -2.84 10.09 13.17
C ILE A 268 -2.90 9.37 14.52
N ALA A 269 -2.75 10.10 15.63
CA ALA A 269 -2.92 9.53 16.97
C ALA A 269 -4.33 8.94 17.17
N ALA A 270 -5.34 9.62 16.67
CA ALA A 270 -6.73 9.15 16.68
C ALA A 270 -6.96 7.88 15.85
N LEU A 271 -6.40 7.79 14.65
CA LEU A 271 -6.43 6.56 13.83
C LEU A 271 -5.79 5.39 14.58
N GLN A 272 -4.64 5.62 15.21
CA GLN A 272 -3.95 4.59 16.01
C GLN A 272 -4.80 4.15 17.20
N LEU A 273 -5.46 5.09 17.88
CA LEU A 273 -6.35 4.81 18.99
C LEU A 273 -7.53 3.92 18.55
N LYS A 274 -8.16 4.23 17.41
CA LYS A 274 -9.24 3.41 16.84
C LYS A 274 -8.77 1.98 16.56
N LYS A 275 -7.56 1.79 16.03
CA LYS A 275 -6.96 0.46 15.84
C LYS A 275 -6.81 -0.31 17.15
N PHE A 276 -6.32 0.33 18.21
CA PHE A 276 -6.18 -0.35 19.50
C PHE A 276 -7.54 -0.76 20.09
N ILE A 277 -8.56 0.06 19.91
CA ILE A 277 -9.94 -0.28 20.30
C ILE A 277 -10.46 -1.49 19.53
N LEU A 278 -10.23 -1.56 18.22
CA LEU A 278 -10.63 -2.71 17.40
C LEU A 278 -9.87 -3.98 17.77
N LEU A 279 -8.56 -3.88 18.02
CA LEU A 279 -7.74 -5.00 18.49
C LEU A 279 -8.22 -5.51 19.85
N TYR A 280 -8.59 -4.60 20.75
CA TYR A 280 -9.15 -4.95 22.05
C TYR A 280 -10.49 -5.70 21.90
N LYS A 281 -11.41 -5.18 21.06
CA LYS A 281 -12.69 -5.86 20.76
C LYS A 281 -12.49 -7.27 20.23
N LYS A 282 -11.46 -7.48 19.39
CA LYS A 282 -11.16 -8.78 18.75
C LYS A 282 -10.41 -9.75 19.68
N HIS A 283 -9.51 -9.25 20.51
CA HIS A 283 -8.62 -10.05 21.35
C HIS A 283 -8.76 -9.64 22.82
N LYS A 284 -9.85 -10.07 23.45
CA LYS A 284 -10.16 -9.84 24.88
C LYS A 284 -9.06 -10.26 25.88
N ASN A 285 -7.97 -10.92 25.45
CA ASN A 285 -6.95 -11.49 26.32
C ASN A 285 -5.58 -10.74 26.31
N GLN A 286 -5.44 -9.61 25.61
CA GLN A 286 -4.22 -8.76 25.65
C GLN A 286 -4.49 -7.38 26.29
N ILE A 287 -5.27 -7.38 27.37
CA ILE A 287 -5.93 -6.19 27.94
C ILE A 287 -4.96 -5.11 28.41
N GLU A 288 -3.89 -5.43 29.15
CA GLU A 288 -3.07 -4.39 29.82
C GLU A 288 -2.20 -3.57 28.87
N ALA A 289 -1.47 -4.21 27.95
CA ALA A 289 -0.58 -3.49 27.03
C ALA A 289 -1.36 -2.61 26.04
N VAL A 290 -2.52 -3.08 25.58
CA VAL A 290 -3.41 -2.33 24.70
C VAL A 290 -4.08 -1.19 25.47
N SER A 291 -4.49 -1.41 26.73
CA SER A 291 -5.11 -0.36 27.56
C SER A 291 -4.13 0.78 27.88
N LYS A 292 -2.90 0.47 28.29
CA LYS A 292 -1.88 1.51 28.57
C LYS A 292 -1.58 2.37 27.34
N LYS A 293 -1.47 1.73 26.17
CA LYS A 293 -1.20 2.44 24.91
C LYS A 293 -2.40 3.27 24.44
N THR A 294 -3.61 2.76 24.67
CA THR A 294 -4.88 3.48 24.40
C THR A 294 -5.01 4.73 25.29
N CYS A 295 -4.73 4.62 26.59
CA CYS A 295 -4.77 5.76 27.51
C CYS A 295 -3.72 6.82 27.18
N SER A 296 -2.49 6.40 26.85
CA SER A 296 -1.42 7.31 26.42
C SER A 296 -1.80 8.07 25.14
N LEU A 297 -2.43 7.41 24.17
CA LEU A 297 -2.85 8.05 22.91
C LEU A 297 -4.03 9.01 23.12
N LEU A 298 -4.98 8.66 24.01
CA LEU A 298 -6.13 9.51 24.31
C LEU A 298 -5.72 10.87 24.92
N GLN A 299 -4.63 10.91 25.70
CA GLN A 299 -4.09 12.16 26.28
C GLN A 299 -3.63 13.17 25.22
N HIS A 300 -3.36 12.73 23.99
CA HIS A 300 -2.94 13.62 22.91
C HIS A 300 -4.11 14.20 22.10
N ILE A 301 -5.34 13.77 22.39
CA ILE A 301 -6.55 14.21 21.69
C ILE A 301 -7.26 15.25 22.57
N PRO A 302 -7.66 16.43 22.05
CA PRO A 302 -8.39 17.43 22.81
C PRO A 302 -9.69 16.89 23.40
N GLU A 303 -9.94 17.13 24.69
CA GLU A 303 -11.09 16.58 25.43
C GLU A 303 -12.45 17.04 24.90
N ASP A 304 -12.48 18.23 24.31
CA ASP A 304 -13.66 18.85 23.70
C ASP A 304 -13.98 18.31 22.28
N SER A 305 -13.08 17.52 21.69
CA SER A 305 -13.32 16.95 20.36
C SER A 305 -14.39 15.85 20.39
N LYS A 306 -15.24 15.81 19.35
CA LYS A 306 -16.25 14.74 19.16
C LYS A 306 -15.62 13.36 19.19
N LEU A 307 -14.44 13.25 18.58
CA LEU A 307 -13.65 12.04 18.57
C LEU A 307 -13.23 11.59 19.97
N TYR A 308 -12.77 12.50 20.84
CA TYR A 308 -12.43 12.17 22.22
C TYR A 308 -13.65 11.63 22.97
N GLN A 309 -14.80 12.31 22.86
CA GLN A 309 -16.04 11.88 23.52
C GLN A 309 -16.53 10.52 23.00
N LYS A 310 -16.54 10.33 21.68
CA LYS A 310 -16.92 9.05 21.04
C LYS A 310 -15.99 7.91 21.45
N THR A 311 -14.69 8.19 21.50
CA THR A 311 -13.69 7.22 21.92
C THR A 311 -13.86 6.87 23.41
N LYS A 312 -14.06 7.87 24.27
CA LYS A 312 -14.33 7.69 25.69
C LYS A 312 -15.57 6.83 25.95
N GLU A 313 -16.65 7.06 25.21
CA GLU A 313 -17.85 6.22 25.29
C GLU A 313 -17.61 4.78 24.82
N GLU A 314 -16.86 4.59 23.73
CA GLU A 314 -16.49 3.25 23.24
C GLU A 314 -15.64 2.51 24.28
N LEU A 315 -14.66 3.17 24.91
CA LEU A 315 -13.81 2.59 25.94
C LEU A 315 -14.62 2.18 27.19
N LYS A 316 -15.57 3.02 27.61
CA LYS A 316 -16.51 2.70 28.71
C LYS A 316 -17.37 1.47 28.39
N LYS A 317 -17.92 1.37 27.19
CA LYS A 317 -18.74 0.22 26.74
C LYS A 317 -17.97 -1.10 26.73
N ILE A 318 -16.66 -1.03 26.56
CA ILE A 318 -15.77 -2.18 26.40
C ILE A 318 -15.22 -2.68 27.75
N GLY A 319 -15.30 -1.88 28.82
CA GLY A 319 -14.94 -2.30 30.18
C GLY A 319 -13.43 -2.41 30.43
N ILE A 320 -12.64 -1.47 29.91
CA ILE A 320 -11.18 -1.43 30.16
C ILE A 320 -10.91 -1.09 31.65
N PRO A 321 -10.29 -1.99 32.44
CA PRO A 321 -10.29 -1.89 33.91
C PRO A 321 -9.48 -0.71 34.50
N GLU A 322 -8.43 -0.24 33.82
CA GLU A 322 -7.55 0.83 34.32
C GLU A 322 -8.11 2.24 34.09
N ILE A 323 -9.12 2.36 33.23
CA ILE A 323 -9.75 3.63 32.87
C ILE A 323 -10.61 4.14 34.05
N ASP A 324 -11.23 3.27 34.85
CA ASP A 324 -12.32 3.68 35.75
C ASP A 324 -11.93 4.37 37.08
N LYS A 325 -10.66 4.39 37.52
CA LYS A 325 -10.37 4.80 38.92
C LYS A 325 -9.68 6.14 39.15
N ASN A 326 -8.92 6.70 38.21
CA ASN A 326 -8.18 7.95 38.44
C ASN A 326 -8.13 8.91 37.24
N MET A 327 -8.71 8.56 36.09
CA MET A 327 -8.63 9.38 34.86
C MET A 327 -9.94 10.10 34.49
N PHE A 328 -11.03 9.82 35.22
CA PHE A 328 -12.37 10.41 34.99
C PHE A 328 -13.01 11.01 36.25
N ALA A 329 -12.21 11.25 37.29
CA ALA A 329 -12.63 12.02 38.46
C ALA A 329 -12.59 13.51 38.14
#